data_AF-A0A930HR30-F1
#
_entry.id   AF-A0A930HR30-F1
#
_cell.length_a   1.000
_cell.length_b   1.000
_cell.length_c   1.000
_cell.angle_alpha   90.00
_cell.angle_beta   90.00
_cell.angle_gamma   90.00
#
_symmetry.space_group_name_H-M   'P 1'
#
loop_
_entity.id
_entity.type
_entity.pdbx_description
1 polymer ?
#
loop_
_entity_poly.entity_id
_entity_poly.type
_entity_poly.pdbx_seq_one_letter_code
_entity_poly.pdbx_strand_id
1 'polypeptide(L)'
;MYHIARRLAITLSLSSAILGAKAQVAPTDSLGETRRDSVRRLDEVVVYARQMLGSKFEARNRTGSAYYLSPKELKKFGYTDISRMLRAVPGVNIYEEDGYGLRPNISLRGTKAERSERISLMEDGILAAPAPYAA
;
A
#
# COMPACT_ATOMS: atom_id res chain seq x y z
N MET A 1 30.45 -39.07 -25.03
CA MET A 1 29.89 -38.26 -26.13
C MET A 1 29.21 -37.04 -25.53
N TYR A 2 29.99 -35.97 -25.33
CA TYR A 2 29.59 -34.80 -24.55
C TYR A 2 29.98 -33.50 -25.27
N HIS A 3 29.02 -32.57 -25.24
CA HIS A 3 29.12 -31.11 -25.40
C HIS A 3 29.24 -30.50 -26.81
N ILE A 4 28.09 -30.03 -27.29
CA ILE A 4 27.88 -29.09 -28.41
C ILE A 4 28.32 -27.67 -28.00
N ALA A 5 29.05 -27.04 -28.93
CA ALA A 5 29.81 -25.81 -28.76
C ALA A 5 28.95 -24.54 -28.62
N ARG A 6 29.24 -23.77 -27.57
CA ARG A 6 28.98 -22.33 -27.43
C ARG A 6 30.20 -21.60 -27.99
N ARG A 7 30.06 -20.67 -28.94
CA ARG A 7 30.75 -19.35 -29.09
C ARG A 7 30.29 -18.70 -30.41
N LEU A 8 29.47 -17.65 -30.36
CA LEU A 8 29.23 -16.78 -31.52
C LEU A 8 29.75 -15.38 -31.21
N ALA A 9 30.63 -14.91 -32.08
CA ALA A 9 31.45 -13.72 -31.94
C ALA A 9 30.65 -12.44 -32.19
N ILE A 10 30.91 -11.42 -31.36
CA ILE A 10 30.46 -10.04 -31.56
C ILE A 10 31.62 -9.31 -32.23
N THR A 11 31.47 -8.93 -33.49
CA THR A 11 32.45 -8.09 -34.22
C THR A 11 31.93 -6.65 -34.30
N LEU A 12 32.62 -5.76 -33.59
CA LEU A 12 32.42 -4.32 -33.57
C LEU A 12 33.29 -3.69 -34.67
N SER A 13 32.69 -3.14 -35.74
CA SER A 13 33.43 -2.39 -36.76
C SER A 13 33.28 -0.89 -36.57
N LEU A 14 34.35 -0.27 -36.08
CA LEU A 14 34.58 1.16 -36.02
C LEU A 14 35.04 1.65 -37.41
N SER A 15 34.44 2.71 -37.96
CA SER A 15 34.97 3.39 -39.15
C SER A 15 34.80 4.89 -38.99
N SER A 16 35.94 5.58 -38.87
CA SER A 16 36.11 7.03 -38.87
C SER A 16 36.56 7.51 -40.24
N ALA A 17 36.34 8.82 -40.48
CA ALA A 17 36.99 9.68 -41.48
C ALA A 17 36.32 9.63 -42.90
N ILE A 18 36.08 10.71 -43.67
CA ILE A 18 36.72 12.03 -43.86
C ILE A 18 35.70 13.07 -44.40
N LEU A 19 35.81 14.29 -43.87
CA LEU A 19 35.78 15.63 -44.50
C LEU A 19 35.09 15.82 -45.87
N GLY A 20 34.03 16.63 -45.86
CA GLY A 20 33.47 17.30 -47.04
C GLY A 20 32.85 18.63 -46.65
N ALA A 21 33.57 19.73 -46.91
CA ALA A 21 33.10 21.08 -46.65
C ALA A 21 32.05 21.52 -47.68
N LYS A 22 30.85 21.83 -47.21
CA LYS A 22 29.86 22.65 -47.92
C LYS A 22 29.40 23.73 -46.95
N ALA A 23 29.93 24.93 -47.12
CA ALA A 23 29.39 26.14 -46.52
C ALA A 23 28.03 26.43 -47.16
N GLN A 24 26.96 26.36 -46.37
CA GLN A 24 25.65 26.86 -46.74
C GLN A 24 25.20 27.84 -45.67
N VAL A 25 25.10 29.10 -46.10
CA VAL A 25 24.66 30.26 -45.33
C VAL A 25 23.24 30.00 -44.83
N ALA A 26 23.04 30.11 -43.52
CA ALA A 26 21.74 30.02 -42.88
C ALA A 26 20.88 31.25 -43.23
N PRO A 27 19.63 31.08 -43.68
CA PRO A 27 18.64 32.11 -43.52
C PRO A 27 18.10 32.11 -42.08
N THR A 28 18.12 33.31 -41.53
CA THR A 28 17.57 33.79 -40.27
C THR A 28 16.13 33.37 -40.01
N ASP A 29 15.83 33.16 -38.72
CA ASP A 29 14.55 33.17 -38.04
C ASP A 29 13.37 32.39 -38.64
N SER A 30 13.22 31.16 -38.15
CA SER A 30 11.92 30.78 -37.61
C SER A 30 12.14 30.15 -36.24
N LEU A 31 11.70 30.87 -35.20
CA LEU A 31 11.48 30.28 -33.88
C LEU A 31 10.49 29.13 -34.07
N GLY A 32 11.02 27.91 -34.19
CA GLY A 32 10.22 26.70 -34.14
C GLY A 32 9.53 26.66 -32.79
N GLU A 33 8.25 27.02 -32.75
CA GLU A 33 7.38 26.71 -31.62
C GLU A 33 7.49 25.20 -31.39
N THR A 34 8.21 24.83 -30.33
CA THR A 34 8.19 23.45 -29.85
C THR A 34 6.85 23.28 -29.13
N ARG A 35 5.76 23.11 -29.88
CA ARG A 35 4.45 22.79 -29.32
C ARG A 35 4.50 21.36 -28.81
N ARG A 36 4.96 21.19 -27.56
CA ARG A 36 5.06 19.91 -26.86
C ARG A 36 3.80 19.58 -26.05
N ASP A 37 2.62 19.92 -26.55
CA ASP A 37 1.41 19.34 -25.96
C ASP A 37 1.19 17.96 -26.57
N SER A 38 1.81 16.96 -25.93
CA SER A 38 1.44 15.57 -26.18
C SER A 38 0.04 15.36 -25.61
N VAL A 39 -0.98 15.30 -26.48
CA VAL A 39 -2.33 14.90 -26.10
C VAL A 39 -2.26 13.42 -25.70
N ARG A 40 -2.12 13.16 -24.40
CA ARG A 40 -2.15 11.79 -23.85
C ARG A 40 -3.59 11.36 -23.70
N ARG A 41 -3.98 10.33 -24.43
CA ARG A 41 -5.25 9.63 -24.19
C ARG A 41 -5.10 8.86 -22.88
N LEU A 42 -5.88 9.25 -21.88
CA LEU A 42 -5.92 8.58 -20.59
C LEU A 42 -6.86 7.38 -20.68
N ASP A 43 -6.44 6.26 -20.10
CA ASP A 43 -7.32 5.11 -19.91
C ASP A 43 -8.27 5.38 -18.75
N GLU A 44 -9.50 4.88 -18.88
CA GLU A 44 -10.49 4.97 -17.81
C GLU A 44 -10.06 4.11 -16.62
N VAL A 45 -9.86 4.75 -15.46
CA VAL A 45 -9.56 4.06 -14.21
C VAL A 45 -10.82 4.05 -13.35
N VAL A 46 -11.41 2.87 -13.17
CA VAL A 46 -12.55 2.72 -12.26
C VAL A 46 -12.04 2.49 -10.84
N VAL A 47 -12.33 3.44 -9.95
CA VAL A 47 -11.97 3.36 -8.54
C VAL A 47 -13.16 2.83 -7.75
N TYR A 48 -12.98 1.70 -7.06
CA TYR A 48 -14.00 1.12 -6.19
C TYR A 48 -13.62 1.32 -4.73
N ALA A 49 -14.54 1.88 -3.93
CA ALA A 49 -14.44 1.81 -2.48
C ALA A 49 -14.86 0.41 -2.02
N ARG A 50 -13.89 -0.44 -1.66
CA ARG A 50 -14.17 -1.72 -0.99
C ARG A 50 -13.89 -1.58 0.50
N GLN A 51 -14.71 -2.24 1.33
CA GLN A 51 -14.36 -2.43 2.74
C GLN A 51 -12.97 -3.07 2.80
N MET A 52 -12.07 -2.43 3.54
CA MET A 52 -10.68 -2.82 3.53
C MET A 52 -10.48 -4.22 4.13
N LEU A 53 -11.32 -4.64 5.09
CA LEU A 53 -11.16 -5.90 5.82
C LEU A 53 -12.50 -6.62 5.90
N GLY A 54 -12.61 -7.82 5.32
CA GLY A 54 -13.83 -8.65 5.40
C GLY A 54 -13.57 -10.14 5.58
N SER A 55 -12.35 -10.62 5.32
CA SER A 55 -12.00 -12.03 5.41
C SER A 55 -10.54 -12.27 5.77
N LYS A 56 -10.22 -13.51 6.19
CA LYS A 56 -8.83 -13.94 6.41
C LYS A 56 -7.98 -13.87 5.14
N PHE A 57 -8.60 -14.11 3.98
CA PHE A 57 -7.89 -14.06 2.70
C PHE A 57 -7.45 -12.62 2.41
N GLU A 58 -8.37 -11.65 2.54
CA GLU A 58 -8.06 -10.23 2.33
C GLU A 58 -7.05 -9.69 3.35
N ALA A 59 -7.16 -10.11 4.62
CA ALA A 59 -6.20 -9.71 5.65
C ALA A 59 -4.77 -10.22 5.35
N ARG A 60 -4.63 -11.43 4.78
CA ARG A 60 -3.32 -12.00 4.41
C ARG A 60 -2.77 -11.45 3.11
N ASN A 61 -3.64 -11.12 2.15
CA ASN A 61 -3.23 -10.68 0.81
C ASN A 61 -3.11 -9.16 0.68
N ARG A 62 -3.17 -8.44 1.79
CA ARG A 62 -2.94 -6.99 1.85
C ARG A 62 -1.46 -6.68 2.10
N THR A 63 -0.99 -5.61 1.49
CA THR A 63 0.26 -4.93 1.88
C THR A 63 0.13 -4.32 3.27
N GLY A 64 0.96 -4.76 4.21
CA GLY A 64 0.97 -4.30 5.61
C GLY A 64 0.51 -5.38 6.59
N SER A 65 0.41 -5.02 7.86
CA SER A 65 -0.04 -5.94 8.90
C SER A 65 -1.54 -5.79 9.14
N ALA A 66 -2.26 -6.88 8.96
CA ALA A 66 -3.67 -6.98 9.25
C ALA A 66 -3.98 -8.33 9.89
N TYR A 67 -4.99 -8.35 10.75
CA TYR A 67 -5.48 -9.56 11.39
C TYR A 67 -7.00 -9.56 11.35
N TYR A 68 -7.59 -10.72 11.05
CA TYR A 68 -9.05 -10.88 10.99
C TYR A 68 -9.46 -12.05 11.88
N LEU A 69 -10.25 -11.72 12.91
CA LEU A 69 -10.88 -12.70 13.80
C LEU A 69 -12.19 -13.17 13.16
N SER A 70 -12.24 -14.45 12.77
CA SER A 70 -13.45 -14.98 12.14
C SER A 70 -14.50 -15.39 13.18
N PRO A 71 -15.80 -15.34 12.85
CA PRO A 71 -16.86 -15.80 13.75
C PRO A 71 -16.69 -17.25 14.23
N LYS A 72 -16.09 -18.11 13.41
CA LYS A 72 -15.79 -19.51 13.78
C LYS A 72 -14.71 -19.60 14.86
N GLU A 73 -13.69 -18.73 14.84
CA GLU A 73 -12.67 -18.66 15.89
C GLU A 73 -13.25 -18.11 17.19
N LEU A 74 -14.05 -17.04 17.11
CA LEU A 74 -14.71 -16.48 18.28
C LEU A 74 -15.57 -17.54 18.99
N LYS A 75 -16.35 -18.33 18.22
CA LYS A 75 -17.16 -19.43 18.76
C LYS A 75 -16.32 -20.56 19.36
N LYS A 76 -15.19 -20.91 18.75
CA LYS A 76 -14.32 -22.01 19.22
C LYS A 76 -13.82 -21.78 20.64
N PHE A 77 -13.47 -20.54 20.97
CA PHE A 77 -12.94 -20.20 22.28
C PHE A 77 -14.02 -19.77 23.29
N GLY A 78 -15.27 -19.63 22.86
CA GLY A 78 -16.39 -19.26 23.71
C GLY A 78 -16.21 -17.92 24.42
N TYR A 79 -15.37 -17.03 23.86
CA TYR A 79 -15.12 -15.74 24.47
C TYR A 79 -16.40 -14.91 24.42
N THR A 80 -16.85 -14.44 25.58
CA THR A 80 -17.92 -13.45 25.73
C THR A 80 -17.37 -12.04 25.97
N ASP A 81 -16.08 -11.95 26.29
CA ASP A 81 -15.36 -10.72 26.58
C ASP A 81 -14.40 -10.37 25.43
N ILE A 82 -14.55 -9.14 24.92
CA ILE A 82 -13.75 -8.57 23.83
C ILE A 82 -12.27 -8.49 24.23
N SER A 83 -11.98 -8.22 25.50
CA SER A 83 -10.60 -8.10 25.99
C SER A 83 -9.86 -9.42 25.81
N ARG A 84 -10.50 -10.53 26.14
CA ARG A 84 -9.94 -11.86 25.90
C ARG A 84 -9.79 -12.19 24.42
N MET A 85 -10.74 -11.78 23.57
CA MET A 85 -10.67 -11.99 22.12
C MET A 85 -9.48 -11.28 21.49
N LEU A 86 -9.30 -9.99 21.82
CA LEU A 86 -8.29 -9.15 21.21
C LEU A 86 -6.86 -9.50 21.67
N ARG A 87 -6.68 -10.14 22.84
CA ARG A 87 -5.37 -10.68 23.27
C ARG A 87 -4.83 -11.79 22.36
N ALA A 88 -5.69 -12.46 21.59
CA ALA A 88 -5.24 -13.46 20.62
C ALA A 88 -4.55 -12.83 19.40
N VAL A 89 -4.70 -11.52 19.20
CA VAL A 89 -4.14 -10.80 18.06
C VAL A 89 -2.72 -10.32 18.40
N PRO A 90 -1.71 -10.66 17.59
CA PRO A 90 -0.34 -10.27 17.87
C PRO A 90 -0.15 -8.75 17.78
N GLY A 91 0.57 -8.19 18.75
CA GLY A 91 0.85 -6.75 18.82
C GLY A 91 -0.34 -5.91 19.31
N VAL A 92 -1.40 -6.52 19.82
CA VAL A 92 -2.50 -5.86 20.53
C VAL A 92 -2.32 -6.06 22.03
N ASN A 93 -2.29 -4.97 22.78
CA ASN A 93 -2.30 -4.99 24.24
C ASN A 93 -3.57 -4.31 24.73
N ILE A 94 -4.12 -4.79 25.84
CA ILE A 94 -5.36 -4.29 26.41
C ILE A 94 -5.17 -4.10 27.90
N TYR A 95 -5.66 -2.97 28.40
CA TYR A 95 -5.64 -2.62 29.80
C TYR A 95 -7.09 -2.58 30.28
N GLU A 96 -7.40 -3.36 31.31
CA GLU A 96 -8.73 -3.31 31.92
C GLU A 96 -8.77 -2.07 32.84
N GLU A 97 -9.71 -1.15 32.57
CA GLU A 97 -10.00 -0.01 33.46
C GLU A 97 -11.05 -0.43 34.51
N ASP A 98 -12.33 -0.16 34.25
CA ASP A 98 -13.41 -0.31 35.24
C ASP A 98 -14.03 -1.73 35.29
N GLY A 99 -13.34 -2.76 34.79
CA GLY A 99 -13.76 -4.17 34.84
C GLY A 99 -15.00 -4.55 34.01
N TYR A 100 -15.80 -3.58 33.54
CA TYR A 100 -17.00 -3.82 32.70
C TYR A 100 -16.75 -3.70 31.19
N GLY A 101 -15.56 -3.31 30.76
CA GLY A 101 -15.23 -3.18 29.34
C GLY A 101 -16.00 -2.09 28.58
N LEU A 102 -16.67 -1.17 29.30
CA LEU A 102 -17.45 -0.06 28.72
C LEU A 102 -16.59 0.95 27.95
N ARG A 103 -15.27 0.92 28.17
CA ARG A 103 -14.29 1.81 27.57
C ARG A 103 -13.08 0.99 27.17
N PRO A 104 -12.91 0.68 25.88
CA PRO A 104 -11.77 -0.09 25.44
C PRO A 104 -10.49 0.74 25.61
N ASN A 105 -9.54 0.21 26.36
CA ASN A 105 -8.20 0.77 26.49
C ASN A 105 -7.23 -0.20 25.81
N ILE A 106 -6.98 0.08 24.52
CA ILE A 106 -6.23 -0.77 23.62
C ILE A 106 -4.99 -0.01 23.15
N SER A 107 -3.84 -0.68 23.17
CA SER A 107 -2.66 -0.22 22.43
C SER A 107 -2.23 -1.20 21.37
N LEU A 108 -1.63 -0.65 20.32
CA LEU A 108 -1.02 -1.41 19.25
C LEU A 108 0.50 -1.21 19.30
N ARG A 109 1.26 -2.30 19.26
CA ARG A 109 2.72 -2.30 19.10
C ARG A 109 3.47 -1.43 20.14
N GLY A 110 3.00 -1.42 21.38
CA GLY A 110 3.62 -0.65 22.46
C GLY A 110 3.33 0.84 22.44
N THR A 111 2.37 1.30 21.65
CA THR A 111 1.87 2.68 21.74
C THR A 111 1.20 2.95 23.08
N LYS A 112 1.08 4.23 23.43
CA LYS A 112 0.36 4.68 24.63
C LYS A 112 -1.11 4.28 24.51
N ALA A 113 -1.60 3.56 25.52
CA ALA A 113 -2.92 2.95 25.51
C ALA A 113 -4.05 3.85 26.04
N GLU A 114 -3.71 4.98 26.69
CA GLU A 114 -4.65 5.89 27.37
C GLU A 114 -5.94 6.09 26.56
N ARG A 115 -6.97 5.31 26.91
CA ARG A 115 -8.30 5.30 26.28
C ARG A 115 -8.29 5.19 24.75
N SER A 116 -7.37 4.40 24.20
CA SER A 116 -7.26 4.18 22.76
C SER A 116 -7.00 5.48 21.95
N GLU A 117 -6.43 6.52 22.57
CA GLU A 117 -6.18 7.84 21.94
C GLU A 117 -5.37 7.75 20.63
N ARG A 118 -4.47 6.77 20.53
CA ARG A 118 -3.52 6.64 19.41
C ARG A 118 -3.95 5.67 18.32
N ILE A 119 -5.19 5.17 18.37
CA ILE A 119 -5.72 4.24 17.39
C ILE A 119 -7.10 4.67 16.93
N SER A 120 -7.45 4.34 15.68
CA SER A 120 -8.82 4.51 15.21
C SER A 120 -9.61 3.24 15.50
N LEU A 121 -10.67 3.41 16.29
CA LEU A 121 -11.66 2.38 16.56
C LEU A 121 -12.88 2.62 15.69
N MET A 122 -13.43 1.54 15.13
CA MET A 122 -14.59 1.59 14.26
C MET A 122 -15.52 0.42 14.57
N GLU A 123 -16.82 0.67 14.50
CA GLU A 123 -17.88 -0.33 14.51
C GLU A 123 -18.62 -0.23 13.17
N ASP A 124 -18.69 -1.34 12.42
CA ASP A 124 -19.34 -1.40 11.10
C ASP A 124 -18.90 -0.32 10.10
N GLY A 125 -17.67 0.19 10.25
CA GLY A 125 -17.12 1.25 9.40
C GLY A 125 -17.40 2.68 9.90
N ILE A 126 -18.04 2.83 11.05
CA ILE A 126 -18.31 4.12 11.72
C ILE A 126 -17.31 4.30 12.86
N LEU A 127 -16.73 5.49 13.01
CA LEU A 127 -15.74 5.76 14.06
C LEU A 127 -16.39 5.69 15.46
N ALA A 128 -15.79 4.91 16.34
CA ALA A 128 -16.18 4.73 17.73
C ALA A 128 -15.21 5.42 18.72
N ALA A 129 -14.48 6.45 18.24
CA ALA A 129 -13.57 7.24 19.06
C ALA A 129 -14.34 8.21 19.99
N PRO A 130 -13.74 8.72 21.08
CA PRO A 130 -14.31 9.84 21.81
C PRO A 130 -14.39 11.06 20.86
N ALA A 131 -15.61 11.46 20.52
CA ALA A 131 -15.93 12.63 19.68
C ALA A 131 -15.25 12.63 18.28
N PRO A 132 -15.59 11.68 17.39
CA PRO A 132 -14.88 11.48 16.12
C PRO A 132 -15.08 12.61 15.09
N TYR A 133 -16.07 13.48 15.31
CA TYR A 133 -16.42 14.60 14.45
C TYR A 133 -16.47 15.94 15.20
N ALA A 134 -16.08 15.97 16.48
CA ALA A 134 -16.03 17.22 17.22
C ALA A 134 -14.71 17.93 16.91
N ALA A 135 -14.80 19.04 16.19
CA ALA A 135 -13.75 20.03 16.04
C ALA A 135 -13.95 21.14 17.09
#